data_AF-A0A964EYV2-F1
#
_entry.id   AF-A0A964EYV2-F1
#
_cell.length_a   1.000
_cell.length_b   1.000
_cell.length_c   1.000
_cell.angle_alpha   90.00
_cell.angle_beta   90.00
_cell.angle_gamma   90.00
#
_symmetry.space_group_name_H-M   'P 1'
#
loop_
_entity.id
_entity.type
_entity.pdbx_description
1 polymer ?
#
loop_
_entity_poly.entity_id
_entity_poly.type
_entity_poly.pdbx_seq_one_letter_code
_entity_poly.pdbx_strand_id
1 'polypeptide(L)'
;MRVTLEALVEWVRGRLPVGVSEAELEGFVARRRPELERLLAAAGFVRRLSVTWFASGTNHPGEVRGWAAVGQPVGVSVSELGRRGMMGALAKLAGTGARVFVDSGAFSETEASPITEADWSRKLEVYEVLARRLGGQVALVAPDKVGDAVVSARRLARWALRVSGLVELGAELIVPLQRGPGGLVGAWETARGLLDVPFTPAIPGNKAAASDEEVAELLAVARPARLHILGMGPRRQRAARLLALAAWHSPETAVSMDSNRRRAMVGRSWAAPLTLAEDRAAEELAELSRAGERIRGSEDFYVDDYTDAIGEPSSWMSMAARRRTARLAVPRGSRGRFVVEPEGVLHGDCGEKERPRWCWELEVAIEGEWDRYWMSETVAERKRRGVVAVAG
;
A
#
# COMPACT_ATOMS: atom_id res chain seq x y z
N MET A 1 29.60 2.05 -26.93
CA MET A 1 30.00 0.64 -26.76
C MET A 1 29.23 -0.18 -27.78
N ARG A 2 29.89 -0.91 -28.71
CA ARG A 2 29.18 -1.78 -29.65
C ARG A 2 28.87 -3.10 -28.93
N VAL A 3 27.61 -3.47 -28.83
CA VAL A 3 27.20 -4.76 -28.28
C VAL A 3 27.42 -5.83 -29.36
N THR A 4 28.11 -6.92 -29.04
CA THR A 4 28.39 -8.01 -29.99
C THR A 4 27.22 -8.99 -30.08
N LEU A 5 27.16 -9.79 -31.15
CA LEU A 5 26.14 -10.83 -31.29
C LEU A 5 26.27 -11.86 -30.16
N GLU A 6 27.50 -12.27 -29.83
CA GLU A 6 27.75 -13.25 -28.77
C GLU A 6 27.22 -12.76 -27.42
N ALA A 7 27.43 -11.48 -27.09
CA ALA A 7 26.95 -10.89 -25.84
C ALA A 7 25.41 -10.84 -25.76
N LEU A 8 24.74 -10.61 -26.89
CA LEU A 8 23.28 -10.66 -26.98
C LEU A 8 22.74 -12.08 -26.82
N VAL A 9 23.38 -13.04 -27.48
CA VAL A 9 23.05 -14.47 -27.40
C VAL A 9 23.20 -14.97 -25.97
N GLU A 10 24.30 -14.66 -25.30
CA GLU A 10 24.53 -15.02 -23.89
C GLU A 10 23.48 -14.37 -22.95
N TRP A 11 23.13 -13.11 -23.19
CA TRP A 11 22.12 -12.39 -22.39
C TRP A 11 20.71 -12.99 -22.53
N VAL A 12 20.31 -13.41 -23.74
CA VAL A 12 19.02 -14.07 -23.99
C VAL A 12 19.04 -15.51 -23.43
N ARG A 13 20.16 -16.22 -23.56
CA ARG A 13 20.33 -17.60 -23.06
C ARG A 13 20.02 -17.73 -21.57
N GLY A 14 20.48 -16.79 -20.74
CA GLY A 14 20.22 -16.80 -19.30
C GLY A 14 18.77 -16.55 -18.88
N ARG A 15 17.83 -16.38 -19.82
CA ARG A 15 16.43 -15.98 -19.57
C ARG A 15 15.39 -16.88 -20.24
N LEU A 16 15.80 -17.89 -21.00
CA LEU A 16 14.89 -18.83 -21.65
C LEU A 16 14.76 -20.15 -20.86
N PRO A 17 13.61 -20.86 -20.99
CA PRO A 17 13.47 -22.22 -20.48
C PRO A 17 14.47 -23.17 -21.15
N VAL A 18 14.83 -24.25 -20.45
CA VAL A 18 15.74 -25.29 -20.96
C VAL A 18 15.14 -25.95 -22.21
N GLY A 19 15.92 -26.11 -23.29
CA GLY A 19 15.51 -26.86 -24.49
C GLY A 19 15.58 -26.13 -25.84
N VAL A 20 16.04 -24.87 -25.89
CA VAL A 20 16.24 -24.13 -27.16
C VAL A 20 17.62 -24.45 -27.72
N SER A 21 17.71 -24.80 -29.01
CA SER A 21 19.00 -25.07 -29.66
C SER A 21 19.80 -23.79 -29.94
N GLU A 22 21.12 -23.92 -30.06
CA GLU A 22 22.03 -22.80 -30.33
C GLU A 22 21.64 -22.03 -31.60
N ALA A 23 21.32 -22.75 -32.68
CA ALA A 23 20.95 -22.17 -33.97
C ALA A 23 19.61 -21.40 -33.92
N GLU A 24 18.64 -21.88 -33.13
CA GLU A 24 17.36 -21.18 -32.93
C GLU A 24 17.56 -19.88 -32.15
N LEU A 25 18.43 -19.90 -31.14
CA LEU A 25 18.78 -18.75 -30.33
C LEU A 25 19.51 -17.68 -31.14
N GLU A 26 20.54 -18.06 -31.90
CA GLU A 26 21.27 -17.15 -32.78
C GLU A 26 20.35 -16.55 -33.85
N GLY A 27 19.50 -17.37 -34.47
CA GLY A 27 18.51 -16.90 -35.44
C GLY A 27 17.52 -15.91 -34.83
N PHE A 28 17.04 -16.17 -33.60
CA PHE A 28 16.19 -15.23 -32.87
C PHE A 28 16.91 -13.91 -32.59
N VAL A 29 18.12 -13.98 -32.05
CA VAL A 29 18.91 -12.80 -31.70
C VAL A 29 19.28 -11.99 -32.94
N ALA A 30 19.65 -12.62 -34.05
CA ALA A 30 19.94 -11.94 -35.30
C ALA A 30 18.70 -11.21 -35.85
N ARG A 31 17.53 -11.86 -35.84
CA ARG A 31 16.26 -11.25 -36.28
C ARG A 31 15.81 -10.10 -35.37
N ARG A 32 16.11 -10.18 -34.07
CA ARG A 32 15.71 -9.20 -33.06
C ARG A 32 16.86 -8.28 -32.64
N ARG A 33 18.01 -8.32 -33.31
CA ARG A 33 19.24 -7.63 -32.89
C ARG A 33 19.01 -6.14 -32.64
N PRO A 34 18.34 -5.36 -33.51
CA PRO A 34 18.12 -3.94 -33.25
C PRO A 34 17.27 -3.68 -31.99
N GLU A 35 16.38 -4.60 -31.63
CA GLU A 35 15.50 -4.50 -30.46
C GLU A 35 16.23 -4.94 -29.17
N LEU A 36 17.05 -5.97 -29.26
CA LEU A 36 17.86 -6.45 -28.14
C LEU A 36 19.05 -5.52 -27.84
N GLU A 37 19.70 -4.95 -28.86
CA GLU A 37 20.70 -3.87 -28.70
C GLU A 37 20.06 -2.65 -28.02
N ARG A 38 18.81 -2.30 -28.39
CA ARG A 38 18.00 -1.28 -27.71
C ARG A 38 17.75 -1.64 -26.25
N LEU A 39 17.34 -2.87 -25.94
CA LEU A 39 17.08 -3.33 -24.58
C LEU A 39 18.34 -3.39 -23.71
N LEU A 40 19.48 -3.81 -24.25
CA LEU A 40 20.75 -3.87 -23.52
C LEU A 40 21.35 -2.49 -23.29
N ALA A 41 21.28 -1.61 -24.29
CA ALA A 41 21.63 -0.21 -24.11
C ALA A 41 20.73 0.41 -23.05
N ALA A 42 19.42 0.21 -23.15
CA ALA A 42 18.49 0.65 -22.13
C ALA A 42 18.78 0.04 -20.76
N ALA A 43 19.18 -1.24 -20.63
CA ALA A 43 19.57 -1.84 -19.34
C ALA A 43 20.83 -1.19 -18.73
N GLY A 44 21.81 -0.82 -19.56
CA GLY A 44 22.97 -0.04 -19.15
C GLY A 44 22.66 1.42 -18.79
N PHE A 45 21.69 2.03 -19.47
CA PHE A 45 21.20 3.39 -19.19
C PHE A 45 20.22 3.45 -18.02
N VAL A 46 19.42 2.41 -17.77
CA VAL A 46 18.52 2.29 -16.61
C VAL A 46 19.34 2.30 -15.32
N ARG A 47 20.57 1.78 -15.33
CA ARG A 47 21.54 1.93 -14.23
C ARG A 47 21.96 3.38 -13.95
N ARG A 48 21.77 4.30 -14.91
CA ARG A 48 22.08 5.74 -14.77
C ARG A 48 20.86 6.60 -14.44
N LEU A 49 19.65 6.12 -14.69
CA LEU A 49 18.44 6.87 -14.36
C LEU A 49 18.32 6.99 -12.84
N SER A 50 18.18 8.22 -12.35
CA SER A 50 17.76 8.46 -10.98
C SER A 50 16.27 8.11 -10.87
N VAL A 51 15.96 7.00 -10.18
CA VAL A 51 14.58 6.54 -9.98
C VAL A 51 14.16 6.77 -8.53
N THR A 52 13.20 7.66 -8.32
CA THR A 52 12.58 7.89 -7.01
C THR A 52 11.29 7.10 -6.91
N TRP A 53 11.07 6.39 -5.80
CA TRP A 53 9.83 5.63 -5.59
C TRP A 53 9.10 6.10 -4.34
N PHE A 54 7.82 6.45 -4.49
CA PHE A 54 6.95 6.84 -3.38
C PHE A 54 6.15 5.63 -2.88
N ALA A 55 6.14 5.45 -1.55
CA ALA A 55 5.30 4.48 -0.87
C ALA A 55 3.86 5.04 -0.78
N SER A 56 3.08 4.92 -1.86
CA SER A 56 1.70 5.40 -1.91
C SER A 56 0.77 4.60 -0.99
N GLY A 57 -0.33 5.22 -0.59
CA GLY A 57 -1.29 4.63 0.35
C GLY A 57 -0.82 4.66 1.80
N THR A 58 0.21 5.47 2.12
CA THR A 58 0.69 5.74 3.48
C THR A 58 -0.26 6.71 4.17
N ASN A 59 -1.45 6.24 4.52
CA ASN A 59 -2.56 7.10 4.97
C ASN A 59 -2.74 7.08 6.51
N HIS A 60 -1.76 6.53 7.25
CA HIS A 60 -1.73 6.56 8.71
C HIS A 60 -0.49 7.30 9.23
N PRO A 61 -0.59 8.15 10.28
CA PRO A 61 0.53 8.91 10.83
C PRO A 61 1.74 8.06 11.22
N GLY A 62 1.50 6.84 11.74
CA GLY A 62 2.57 5.90 12.09
C GLY A 62 3.33 5.40 10.86
N GLU A 63 2.63 5.15 9.75
CA GLU A 63 3.25 4.69 8.50
C GLU A 63 4.09 5.80 7.87
N VAL A 64 3.61 7.06 7.91
CA VAL A 64 4.39 8.24 7.45
C VAL A 64 5.72 8.31 8.17
N ARG A 65 5.71 8.17 9.51
CA ARG A 65 6.92 8.17 10.32
C ARG A 65 7.82 6.98 9.99
N GLY A 66 7.26 5.78 9.88
CA GLY A 66 8.02 4.57 9.57
C GLY A 66 8.74 4.66 8.23
N TRP A 67 8.05 5.06 7.16
CA TRP A 67 8.66 5.20 5.83
C TRP A 67 9.71 6.30 5.79
N ALA A 68 9.43 7.46 6.40
CA ALA A 68 10.40 8.54 6.47
C ALA A 68 11.66 8.13 7.26
N ALA A 69 11.52 7.39 8.36
CA ALA A 69 12.64 6.92 9.18
C ALA A 69 13.59 5.98 8.43
N VAL A 70 13.09 5.19 7.47
CA VAL A 70 13.91 4.33 6.62
C VAL A 70 14.38 5.01 5.32
N GLY A 71 14.23 6.34 5.23
CA GLY A 71 14.64 7.13 4.06
C GLY A 71 13.79 6.90 2.81
N GLN A 72 12.63 6.24 2.92
CA GLN A 72 11.73 6.00 1.80
C GLN A 72 10.81 7.23 1.59
N PRO A 73 10.73 7.77 0.35
CA PRO A 73 9.73 8.79 0.03
C PRO A 73 8.30 8.33 0.32
N VAL A 74 7.52 9.22 0.94
CA VAL A 74 6.16 8.94 1.43
C VAL A 74 5.15 9.33 0.35
N GLY A 75 4.16 8.46 0.09
CA GLY A 75 3.05 8.78 -0.81
C GLY A 75 1.69 8.71 -0.10
N VAL A 76 0.93 9.79 -0.15
CA VAL A 76 -0.35 9.96 0.56
C VAL A 76 -1.44 10.42 -0.40
N SER A 77 -2.70 10.14 -0.08
CA SER A 77 -3.84 10.74 -0.81
C SER A 77 -4.35 11.97 -0.07
N VAL A 78 -4.61 13.06 -0.78
CA VAL A 78 -5.17 14.29 -0.18
C VAL A 78 -6.50 14.04 0.54
N SER A 79 -7.30 13.10 0.04
CA SER A 79 -8.60 12.73 0.64
C SER A 79 -8.45 12.11 2.03
N GLU A 80 -7.27 11.58 2.37
CA GLU A 80 -7.00 10.90 3.64
C GLU A 80 -6.32 11.82 4.66
N LEU A 81 -5.98 13.06 4.28
CA LEU A 81 -5.29 14.02 5.15
C LEU A 81 -6.17 14.61 6.26
N GLY A 82 -7.50 14.43 6.15
CA GLY A 82 -8.45 14.78 7.22
C GLY A 82 -8.35 13.87 8.45
N ARG A 83 -7.63 12.74 8.37
CA ARG A 83 -7.44 11.83 9.51
C ARG A 83 -6.63 12.51 10.62
N ARG A 84 -7.05 12.28 11.86
CA ARG A 84 -6.42 12.83 13.06
C ARG A 84 -4.91 12.56 13.05
N GLY A 85 -4.11 13.62 13.16
CA GLY A 85 -2.66 13.56 13.26
C GLY A 85 -1.91 13.41 11.93
N MET A 86 -2.59 13.27 10.79
CA MET A 86 -1.92 13.08 9.49
C MET A 86 -1.15 14.33 9.05
N MET A 87 -1.81 15.49 9.06
CA MET A 87 -1.15 16.78 8.80
C MET A 87 -0.01 17.08 9.78
N GLY A 88 -0.15 16.66 11.04
CA GLY A 88 0.91 16.80 12.05
C GLY A 88 2.11 15.91 11.75
N ALA A 89 1.89 14.67 11.30
CA ALA A 89 2.95 13.77 10.91
C ALA A 89 3.72 14.27 9.67
N LEU A 90 3.01 14.76 8.65
CA LEU A 90 3.64 15.35 7.47
C LEU A 90 4.41 16.63 7.80
N ALA A 91 3.85 17.51 8.64
CA ALA A 91 4.53 18.75 9.04
C ALA A 91 5.86 18.50 9.75
N LYS A 92 5.98 17.41 10.53
CA LYS A 92 7.23 17.01 11.20
C LYS A 92 8.32 16.54 10.22
N LEU A 93 8.01 16.34 8.95
CA LEU A 93 9.00 16.03 7.91
C LEU A 93 9.69 17.27 7.35
N ALA A 94 9.23 18.48 7.68
CA ALA A 94 9.87 19.72 7.23
C ALA A 94 11.34 19.76 7.67
N GLY A 95 12.24 20.04 6.73
CA GLY A 95 13.68 20.13 6.94
C GLY A 95 14.42 18.79 7.03
N THR A 96 13.74 17.64 7.04
CA THR A 96 14.40 16.33 7.15
C THR A 96 14.97 15.81 5.84
N GLY A 97 14.63 16.46 4.71
CA GLY A 97 14.95 15.96 3.37
C GLY A 97 14.03 14.83 2.88
N ALA A 98 13.13 14.31 3.74
CA ALA A 98 12.16 13.31 3.32
C ALA A 98 11.22 13.87 2.25
N ARG A 99 11.07 13.14 1.15
CA ARG A 99 10.21 13.52 0.01
C ARG A 99 8.78 13.03 0.25
N VAL A 100 7.80 13.87 -0.07
CA VAL A 100 6.37 13.59 0.08
C VAL A 100 5.68 13.74 -1.27
N PHE A 101 4.93 12.73 -1.69
CA PHE A 101 4.04 12.77 -2.84
C PHE A 101 2.60 12.79 -2.36
N VAL A 102 1.80 13.72 -2.88
CA VAL A 102 0.38 13.87 -2.54
C VAL A 102 -0.45 13.64 -3.80
N ASP A 103 -1.09 12.49 -3.84
CA ASP A 103 -2.07 12.13 -4.87
C ASP A 103 -3.35 12.95 -4.67
N SER A 104 -3.89 13.44 -5.78
CA SER A 104 -5.14 14.18 -5.83
C SER A 104 -6.35 13.32 -5.44
N GLY A 105 -6.22 11.99 -5.55
CA GLY A 105 -7.31 11.05 -5.34
C GLY A 105 -8.31 11.03 -6.51
N ALA A 106 -7.96 11.58 -7.67
CA ALA A 106 -8.83 11.55 -8.86
C ALA A 106 -9.17 10.12 -9.30
N PHE A 107 -8.37 9.12 -8.92
CA PHE A 107 -8.66 7.72 -9.21
C PHE A 107 -9.99 7.22 -8.59
N SER A 108 -10.42 7.78 -7.45
CA SER A 108 -11.70 7.40 -6.82
C SER A 108 -12.92 8.06 -7.45
N GLU A 109 -12.73 9.00 -8.37
CA GLU A 109 -13.83 9.66 -9.07
C GLU A 109 -14.57 8.69 -9.98
N THR A 110 -15.89 8.72 -9.91
CA THR A 110 -16.80 7.95 -10.77
C THR A 110 -17.96 8.84 -11.21
N GLU A 111 -18.72 8.42 -12.22
CA GLU A 111 -19.92 9.16 -12.63
C GLU A 111 -20.96 9.29 -11.48
N ALA A 112 -21.00 8.30 -10.57
CA ALA A 112 -21.86 8.34 -9.38
C ALA A 112 -21.31 9.20 -8.23
N SER A 113 -20.02 9.53 -8.25
CA SER A 113 -19.36 10.35 -7.24
C SER A 113 -18.32 11.25 -7.91
N PRO A 114 -18.78 12.28 -8.63
CA PRO A 114 -17.89 13.22 -9.32
C PRO A 114 -17.16 14.11 -8.31
N ILE A 115 -15.91 14.47 -8.60
CA ILE A 115 -15.18 15.46 -7.81
C ILE A 115 -15.61 16.85 -8.29
N THR A 116 -16.33 17.55 -7.43
CA THR A 116 -16.88 18.87 -7.70
C THR A 116 -15.80 19.96 -7.65
N GLU A 117 -16.15 21.15 -8.10
CA GLU A 117 -15.27 22.32 -7.96
C GLU A 117 -14.99 22.66 -6.49
N ALA A 118 -15.99 22.53 -5.62
CA ALA A 118 -15.82 22.74 -4.17
C ALA A 118 -14.87 21.72 -3.55
N ASP A 119 -14.91 20.47 -4.03
CA ASP A 119 -13.94 19.43 -3.61
C ASP A 119 -12.51 19.81 -4.01
N TRP A 120 -12.32 20.27 -5.25
CA TRP A 120 -11.02 20.74 -5.70
C TRP A 120 -10.51 21.96 -4.92
N SER A 121 -11.38 22.92 -4.61
CA SER A 121 -10.99 24.06 -3.77
C SER A 121 -10.44 23.60 -2.42
N ARG A 122 -11.16 22.70 -1.74
CA ARG A 122 -10.74 22.14 -0.45
C ARG A 122 -9.43 21.36 -0.54
N LYS A 123 -9.24 20.57 -1.60
CA LYS A 123 -7.98 19.84 -1.86
C LYS A 123 -6.82 20.82 -2.05
N LEU A 124 -7.02 21.90 -2.81
CA LEU A 124 -6.00 22.91 -3.06
C LEU A 124 -5.67 23.75 -1.82
N GLU A 125 -6.62 23.97 -0.90
CA GLU A 125 -6.33 24.57 0.41
C GLU A 125 -5.35 23.70 1.22
N VAL A 126 -5.56 22.39 1.23
CA VAL A 126 -4.64 21.44 1.88
C VAL A 126 -3.27 21.46 1.20
N TYR A 127 -3.24 21.53 -0.13
CA TYR A 127 -1.99 21.64 -0.90
C TYR A 127 -1.20 22.88 -0.52
N GLU A 128 -1.84 24.05 -0.41
CA GLU A 128 -1.16 25.27 0.01
C GLU A 128 -0.56 25.15 1.40
N VAL A 129 -1.28 24.54 2.36
CA VAL A 129 -0.75 24.30 3.71
C VAL A 129 0.49 23.41 3.67
N LEU A 130 0.47 22.36 2.84
CA LEU A 130 1.63 21.48 2.67
C LEU A 130 2.79 22.18 1.96
N ALA A 131 2.52 22.90 0.87
CA ALA A 131 3.53 23.64 0.12
C ALA A 131 4.24 24.68 1.00
N ARG A 132 3.49 25.47 1.78
CA ARG A 132 4.09 26.44 2.74
C ARG A 132 4.99 25.78 3.79
N ARG A 133 4.68 24.54 4.19
CA ARG A 133 5.41 23.83 5.25
C ARG A 133 6.59 23.02 4.75
N LEU A 134 6.46 22.42 3.57
CA LEU A 134 7.40 21.42 3.04
C LEU A 134 8.20 21.96 1.85
N GLY A 135 7.73 22.99 1.16
CA GLY A 135 8.37 23.56 -0.03
C GLY A 135 8.79 22.47 -1.02
N GLY A 136 10.07 22.46 -1.40
CA GLY A 136 10.64 21.48 -2.33
C GLY A 136 10.63 20.02 -1.89
N GLN A 137 10.22 19.72 -0.65
CA GLN A 137 10.02 18.34 -0.20
C GLN A 137 8.71 17.73 -0.70
N VAL A 138 7.72 18.53 -1.09
CA VAL A 138 6.40 18.02 -1.50
C VAL A 138 6.18 18.10 -3.00
N ALA A 139 5.69 16.99 -3.58
CA ALA A 139 5.19 16.89 -4.93
C ALA A 139 3.67 16.72 -4.91
N LEU A 140 2.96 17.57 -5.65
CA LEU A 140 1.50 17.72 -5.61
C LEU A 140 0.91 17.41 -6.98
N VAL A 141 -0.07 16.50 -7.04
CA VAL A 141 -0.73 16.14 -8.30
C VAL A 141 -1.81 17.15 -8.65
N ALA A 142 -1.71 17.75 -9.83
CA ALA A 142 -2.63 18.75 -10.37
C ALA A 142 -4.05 18.18 -10.57
N PRO A 143 -5.09 19.04 -10.63
CA PRO A 143 -6.45 18.61 -10.90
C PRO A 143 -6.63 17.93 -12.26
N ASP A 144 -7.19 16.72 -12.28
CA ASP A 144 -7.45 15.93 -13.48
C ASP A 144 -8.72 15.07 -13.37
N LYS A 145 -9.12 14.39 -14.46
CA LYS A 145 -10.12 13.31 -14.49
C LYS A 145 -9.52 12.12 -15.23
N VAL A 146 -9.34 11.00 -14.54
CA VAL A 146 -8.67 9.81 -15.12
C VAL A 146 -9.42 9.29 -16.34
N GLY A 147 -8.73 9.24 -17.49
CA GLY A 147 -9.28 8.78 -18.76
C GLY A 147 -10.06 9.83 -19.56
N ASP A 148 -10.08 11.09 -19.12
CA ASP A 148 -10.81 12.17 -19.80
C ASP A 148 -9.91 13.40 -19.96
N ALA A 149 -9.27 13.51 -21.14
CA ALA A 149 -8.35 14.60 -21.45
C ALA A 149 -9.04 15.97 -21.50
N VAL A 150 -10.29 16.04 -21.97
CA VAL A 150 -11.02 17.31 -22.10
C VAL A 150 -11.37 17.87 -20.72
N VAL A 151 -11.91 17.03 -19.83
CA VAL A 151 -12.22 17.46 -18.45
C VAL A 151 -10.94 17.79 -17.68
N SER A 152 -9.87 17.03 -17.89
CA SER A 152 -8.57 17.30 -17.26
C SER A 152 -8.00 18.65 -17.68
N ALA A 153 -7.98 18.95 -18.98
CA ALA A 153 -7.52 20.25 -19.49
C ALA A 153 -8.37 21.40 -18.94
N ARG A 154 -9.71 21.24 -18.89
CA ARG A 154 -10.61 22.25 -18.30
C ARG A 154 -10.34 22.48 -16.82
N ARG A 155 -10.11 21.42 -16.05
CA ARG A 155 -9.77 21.51 -14.61
C ARG A 155 -8.42 22.19 -14.41
N LEU A 156 -7.42 21.83 -15.21
CA LEU A 156 -6.12 22.46 -15.15
C LEU A 156 -6.20 23.95 -15.46
N ALA A 157 -6.91 24.32 -16.54
CA ALA A 157 -7.13 25.72 -16.91
C ALA A 157 -7.85 26.50 -15.80
N ARG A 158 -8.89 25.91 -15.19
CA ARG A 158 -9.63 26.52 -14.09
C ARG A 158 -8.74 26.86 -12.89
N TRP A 159 -7.80 25.97 -12.57
CA TRP A 159 -6.97 26.08 -11.38
C TRP A 159 -5.53 26.52 -11.65
N ALA A 160 -5.20 26.90 -12.90
CA ALA A 160 -3.85 27.20 -13.36
C ALA A 160 -3.11 28.17 -12.43
N LEU A 161 -3.73 29.33 -12.13
CA LEU A 161 -3.12 30.34 -11.24
C LEU A 161 -2.82 29.77 -9.84
N ARG A 162 -3.74 28.96 -9.30
CA ARG A 162 -3.60 28.40 -7.95
C ARG A 162 -2.53 27.33 -7.89
N VAL A 163 -2.44 26.45 -8.90
CA VAL A 163 -1.38 25.44 -8.96
C VAL A 163 -0.02 26.05 -9.27
N SER A 164 0.05 27.13 -10.05
CA SER A 164 1.28 27.91 -10.25
C SER A 164 1.77 28.52 -8.93
N GLY A 165 0.87 29.06 -8.11
CA GLY A 165 1.22 29.55 -6.77
C GLY A 165 1.79 28.47 -5.84
N LEU A 166 1.46 27.19 -6.03
CA LEU A 166 2.10 26.10 -5.28
C LEU A 166 3.56 25.92 -5.66
N VAL A 167 3.90 26.11 -6.94
CA VAL A 167 5.28 26.07 -7.44
C VAL A 167 6.09 27.25 -6.91
N GLU A 168 5.48 28.43 -6.81
CA GLU A 168 6.10 29.62 -6.18
C GLU A 168 6.42 29.39 -4.70
N LEU A 169 5.59 28.60 -4.00
CA LEU A 169 5.86 28.14 -2.63
C LEU A 169 6.94 27.04 -2.56
N GLY A 170 7.53 26.67 -3.70
CA GLY A 170 8.62 25.71 -3.82
C GLY A 170 8.17 24.27 -4.03
N ALA A 171 6.87 23.97 -4.09
CA ALA A 171 6.40 22.60 -4.32
C ALA A 171 6.67 22.13 -5.75
N GLU A 172 6.84 20.82 -5.93
CA GLU A 172 6.88 20.21 -7.26
C GLU A 172 5.46 19.96 -7.76
N LEU A 173 5.08 20.54 -8.90
CA LEU A 173 3.80 20.26 -9.55
C LEU A 173 3.93 19.03 -10.46
N ILE A 174 3.06 18.04 -10.26
CA ILE A 174 2.92 16.87 -11.13
C ILE A 174 1.62 17.00 -11.92
N VAL A 175 1.69 16.96 -13.26
CA VAL A 175 0.52 17.12 -14.14
C VAL A 175 0.20 15.80 -14.83
N PRO A 176 -0.93 15.14 -14.50
CA PRO A 176 -1.37 13.94 -15.20
C PRO A 176 -1.69 14.22 -16.67
N LEU A 177 -1.00 13.53 -17.58
CA LEU A 177 -1.26 13.60 -19.01
C LEU A 177 -2.25 12.49 -19.39
N GLN A 178 -3.51 12.89 -19.61
CA GLN A 178 -4.56 11.98 -20.04
C GLN A 178 -4.55 11.82 -21.56
N ARG A 179 -4.81 10.60 -22.04
CA ARG A 179 -4.89 10.32 -23.48
C ARG A 179 -6.08 11.04 -24.11
N GLY A 180 -5.87 11.63 -25.28
CA GLY A 180 -6.87 12.34 -26.06
C GLY A 180 -6.41 12.56 -27.50
N PRO A 181 -7.05 13.49 -28.24
CA PRO A 181 -6.57 13.91 -29.55
C PRO A 181 -5.10 14.35 -29.50
N GLY A 182 -4.27 13.79 -30.39
CA GLY A 182 -2.82 14.05 -30.39
C GLY A 182 -2.01 13.26 -29.35
N GLY A 183 -2.60 12.27 -28.68
CA GLY A 183 -1.90 11.40 -27.74
C GLY A 183 -1.33 12.14 -26.52
N LEU A 184 -0.22 11.63 -25.98
CA LEU A 184 0.45 12.27 -24.84
C LEU A 184 1.15 13.59 -25.22
N VAL A 185 1.63 13.72 -26.45
CA VAL A 185 2.24 14.97 -26.93
C VAL A 185 1.21 16.10 -26.96
N GLY A 186 0.00 15.84 -27.48
CA GLY A 186 -1.09 16.82 -27.46
C GLY A 186 -1.47 17.24 -26.03
N ALA A 187 -1.53 16.29 -25.10
CA ALA A 187 -1.80 16.58 -23.68
C ALA A 187 -0.67 17.43 -23.04
N TRP A 188 0.58 17.14 -23.37
CA TRP A 188 1.74 17.91 -22.93
C TRP A 188 1.72 19.35 -23.44
N GLU A 189 1.50 19.56 -24.74
CA GLU A 189 1.41 20.90 -25.33
C GLU A 189 0.23 21.69 -24.75
N THR A 190 -0.91 21.02 -24.51
CA THR A 190 -2.05 21.64 -23.83
C THR A 190 -1.67 22.10 -22.42
N ALA A 191 -1.01 21.25 -21.62
CA ALA A 191 -0.59 21.62 -20.27
C ALA A 191 0.43 22.76 -20.28
N ARG A 192 1.39 22.77 -21.21
CA ARG A 192 2.34 23.87 -21.40
C ARG A 192 1.69 25.18 -21.82
N GLY A 193 0.64 25.12 -22.63
CA GLY A 193 -0.13 26.30 -23.01
C GLY A 193 -0.96 26.89 -21.87
N LEU A 194 -1.27 26.09 -20.84
CA LEU A 194 -2.07 26.50 -19.68
C LEU A 194 -1.23 26.93 -18.47
N LEU A 195 0.02 26.47 -18.38
CA LEU A 195 0.88 26.69 -17.22
C LEU A 195 2.20 27.37 -17.64
N ASP A 196 2.48 28.53 -17.05
CA ASP A 196 3.75 29.25 -17.20
C ASP A 196 4.76 28.91 -16.09
N VAL A 197 4.63 27.72 -15.50
CA VAL A 197 5.53 27.23 -14.44
C VAL A 197 6.09 25.86 -14.81
N PRO A 198 7.28 25.49 -14.30
CA PRO A 198 7.80 24.15 -14.47
C PRO A 198 6.88 23.10 -13.83
N PHE A 199 6.66 22.00 -14.53
CA PHE A 199 5.93 20.86 -14.00
C PHE A 199 6.54 19.53 -14.45
N THR A 200 6.27 18.48 -13.69
CA THR A 200 6.64 17.10 -13.99
C THR A 200 5.45 16.41 -14.67
N PRO A 201 5.54 16.02 -15.95
CA PRO A 201 4.48 15.26 -16.60
C PRO A 201 4.31 13.90 -15.93
N ALA A 202 3.06 13.49 -15.72
CA ALA A 202 2.70 12.22 -15.11
C ALA A 202 1.99 11.32 -16.14
N ILE A 203 2.51 10.11 -16.36
CA ILE A 203 1.90 9.13 -17.27
C ILE A 203 1.09 8.12 -16.45
N PRO A 204 -0.18 7.87 -16.80
CA PRO A 204 -0.99 6.83 -16.16
C PRO A 204 -0.36 5.44 -16.34
N GLY A 205 -0.02 4.77 -15.24
CA GLY A 205 0.59 3.44 -15.28
C GLY A 205 -0.40 2.27 -15.35
N ASN A 206 -1.66 2.48 -14.93
CA ASN A 206 -2.69 1.44 -14.85
C ASN A 206 -3.93 1.78 -15.69
N LYS A 207 -4.94 2.41 -15.08
CA LYS A 207 -6.18 2.80 -15.76
C LYS A 207 -5.85 3.86 -16.83
N ALA A 208 -6.47 3.72 -18.00
CA ALA A 208 -6.26 4.61 -19.15
C ALA A 208 -4.78 4.77 -19.58
N ALA A 209 -3.98 3.73 -19.36
CA ALA A 209 -2.55 3.83 -19.63
C ALA A 209 -2.25 4.10 -21.11
N ALA A 210 -1.26 4.97 -21.33
CA ALA A 210 -0.69 5.27 -22.66
C ALA A 210 -0.09 4.02 -23.31
N SER A 211 0.06 3.98 -24.62
CA SER A 211 0.86 2.93 -25.26
C SER A 211 2.36 3.21 -25.06
N ASP A 212 3.21 2.20 -25.23
CA ASP A 212 4.66 2.38 -25.12
C ASP A 212 5.17 3.34 -26.23
N GLU A 213 4.52 3.35 -27.39
CA GLU A 213 4.80 4.27 -28.51
C GLU A 213 4.47 5.72 -28.17
N GLU A 214 3.30 6.00 -27.57
CA GLU A 214 2.93 7.36 -27.15
C GLU A 214 3.90 7.90 -26.09
N VAL A 215 4.38 7.03 -25.18
CA VAL A 215 5.37 7.42 -24.18
C VAL A 215 6.73 7.72 -24.82
N ALA A 216 7.17 6.87 -25.76
CA ALA A 216 8.40 7.08 -26.51
C ALA A 216 8.37 8.40 -27.30
N GLU A 217 7.24 8.70 -27.95
CA GLU A 217 7.02 9.94 -28.69
C GLU A 217 7.09 11.16 -27.76
N LEU A 218 6.36 11.14 -26.63
CA LEU A 218 6.43 12.21 -25.63
C LEU A 218 7.86 12.44 -25.16
N LEU A 219 8.59 11.38 -24.79
CA LEU A 219 9.96 11.48 -24.31
C LEU A 219 10.91 12.06 -25.37
N ALA A 220 10.72 11.67 -26.64
CA ALA A 220 11.54 12.16 -27.74
C ALA A 220 11.32 13.65 -28.02
N VAL A 221 10.06 14.11 -27.95
CA VAL A 221 9.63 15.48 -28.25
C VAL A 221 9.84 16.41 -27.05
N ALA A 222 9.25 16.09 -25.90
CA ALA A 222 9.22 16.96 -24.73
C ALA A 222 10.51 16.96 -23.92
N ARG A 223 11.24 15.82 -23.91
CA ARG A 223 12.47 15.59 -23.14
C ARG A 223 12.43 16.22 -21.73
N PRO A 224 11.41 15.90 -20.92
CA PRO A 224 11.19 16.62 -19.67
C PRO A 224 12.32 16.32 -18.68
N ALA A 225 12.71 17.31 -17.87
CA ALA A 225 13.74 17.11 -16.84
C ALA A 225 13.35 16.03 -15.81
N ARG A 226 12.04 15.86 -15.58
CA ARG A 226 11.47 14.84 -14.70
C ARG A 226 10.28 14.17 -15.37
N LEU A 227 10.03 12.92 -15.04
CA LEU A 227 8.84 12.18 -15.44
C LEU A 227 8.28 11.43 -14.24
N HIS A 228 6.96 11.41 -14.07
CA HIS A 228 6.30 10.60 -13.05
C HIS A 228 5.46 9.48 -13.68
N ILE A 229 5.50 8.27 -13.12
CA ILE A 229 4.68 7.13 -13.56
C ILE A 229 3.65 6.82 -12.47
N LEU A 230 2.38 7.14 -12.74
CA LEU A 230 1.30 7.08 -11.78
C LEU A 230 0.83 5.64 -11.50
N GLY A 231 0.75 5.27 -10.22
CA GLY A 231 0.17 4.03 -9.72
C GLY A 231 0.96 2.76 -10.06
N MET A 232 2.19 2.87 -10.55
CA MET A 232 3.02 1.73 -10.96
C MET A 232 4.24 1.55 -10.06
N GLY A 233 4.42 0.34 -9.54
CA GLY A 233 5.62 -0.03 -8.78
C GLY A 233 6.74 -0.53 -9.69
N PRO A 234 8.02 -0.43 -9.25
CA PRO A 234 9.19 -0.79 -10.05
C PRO A 234 9.28 -2.27 -10.42
N ARG A 235 8.59 -3.15 -9.69
CA ARG A 235 8.58 -4.61 -9.93
C ARG A 235 7.70 -5.04 -11.12
N ARG A 236 6.89 -4.14 -11.68
CA ARG A 236 6.05 -4.46 -12.83
C ARG A 236 6.92 -4.54 -14.10
N GLN A 237 6.73 -5.56 -14.93
CA GLN A 237 7.44 -5.69 -16.21
C GLN A 237 7.30 -4.43 -17.08
N ARG A 238 6.11 -3.83 -17.05
CA ARG A 238 5.85 -2.57 -17.75
C ARG A 238 6.68 -1.40 -17.21
N ALA A 239 6.93 -1.32 -15.91
CA ALA A 239 7.79 -0.28 -15.33
C ALA A 239 9.20 -0.37 -15.93
N ALA A 240 9.76 -1.58 -16.02
CA ALA A 240 11.06 -1.79 -16.64
C ALA A 240 11.09 -1.33 -18.11
N ARG A 241 10.02 -1.55 -18.89
CA ARG A 241 9.90 -1.05 -20.26
C ARG A 241 9.83 0.48 -20.33
N LEU A 242 9.03 1.12 -19.49
CA LEU A 242 8.92 2.57 -19.46
C LEU A 242 10.24 3.25 -19.04
N LEU A 243 10.94 2.66 -18.06
CA LEU A 243 12.28 3.11 -17.67
C LEU A 243 13.28 2.94 -18.82
N ALA A 244 13.20 1.84 -19.57
CA ALA A 244 14.03 1.65 -20.75
C ALA A 244 13.76 2.69 -21.85
N LEU A 245 12.49 3.06 -22.08
CA LEU A 245 12.12 4.12 -23.01
C LEU A 245 12.65 5.49 -22.56
N ALA A 246 12.51 5.83 -21.28
CA ALA A 246 13.05 7.08 -20.71
C ALA A 246 14.57 7.14 -20.89
N ALA A 247 15.28 6.08 -20.50
CA ALA A 247 16.71 5.92 -20.68
C ALA A 247 17.17 6.13 -22.13
N TRP A 248 16.38 5.69 -23.10
CA TRP A 248 16.73 5.75 -24.51
C TRP A 248 16.38 7.10 -25.16
N HIS A 249 15.16 7.58 -24.97
CA HIS A 249 14.64 8.76 -25.65
C HIS A 249 14.94 10.07 -24.91
N SER A 250 15.15 10.01 -23.60
CA SER A 250 15.46 11.17 -22.76
C SER A 250 16.35 10.78 -21.57
N PRO A 251 17.64 10.47 -21.82
CA PRO A 251 18.55 9.88 -20.82
C PRO A 251 18.81 10.76 -19.60
N GLU A 252 18.52 12.06 -19.68
CA GLU A 252 18.67 13.04 -18.60
C GLU A 252 17.40 13.17 -17.73
N THR A 253 16.28 12.59 -18.16
CA THR A 253 15.02 12.61 -17.40
C THR A 253 15.17 11.83 -16.11
N ALA A 254 15.01 12.48 -14.96
CA ALA A 254 14.84 11.78 -13.69
C ALA A 254 13.43 11.19 -13.61
N VAL A 255 13.31 9.92 -13.25
CA VAL A 255 12.01 9.23 -13.20
C VAL A 255 11.57 9.09 -11.76
N SER A 256 10.30 9.35 -11.50
CA SER A 256 9.65 9.01 -10.25
C SER A 256 8.44 8.11 -10.49
N MET A 257 8.12 7.31 -9.49
CA MET A 257 7.00 6.36 -9.56
C MET A 257 6.31 6.30 -8.22
N ASP A 258 5.04 5.92 -8.21
CA ASP A 258 4.28 5.77 -6.98
C ASP A 258 3.48 4.47 -7.01
N SER A 259 3.42 3.75 -5.89
CA SER A 259 2.61 2.53 -5.82
C SER A 259 2.23 2.17 -4.40
N ASN A 260 1.08 1.51 -4.24
CA ASN A 260 0.64 1.05 -2.93
C ASN A 260 1.48 -0.15 -2.44
N ARG A 261 2.62 0.16 -1.81
CA ARG A 261 3.57 -0.86 -1.33
C ARG A 261 2.98 -1.67 -0.19
N ARG A 262 2.14 -1.08 0.66
CA ARG A 262 1.44 -1.80 1.72
C ARG A 262 0.58 -2.90 1.12
N ARG A 263 -0.31 -2.63 0.17
CA ARG A 263 -1.10 -3.67 -0.53
C ARG A 263 -0.26 -4.75 -1.20
N ALA A 264 0.98 -4.45 -1.59
CA ALA A 264 1.89 -5.45 -2.14
C ALA A 264 2.58 -6.31 -1.06
N MET A 265 2.57 -5.86 0.20
CA MET A 265 3.21 -6.53 1.34
C MET A 265 2.20 -7.11 2.34
N VAL A 266 0.94 -6.68 2.30
CA VAL A 266 -0.15 -7.14 3.16
C VAL A 266 -1.20 -7.89 2.35
N GLY A 267 -1.75 -8.96 2.92
CA GLY A 267 -2.73 -9.83 2.26
C GLY A 267 -2.50 -11.30 2.60
N ARG A 268 -3.49 -12.16 2.33
CA ARG A 268 -3.40 -13.61 2.61
C ARG A 268 -2.82 -14.40 1.43
N SER A 269 -1.77 -13.88 0.81
CA SER A 269 -0.98 -14.66 -0.13
C SER A 269 0.37 -14.96 0.49
N TRP A 270 0.96 -16.09 0.13
CA TRP A 270 2.32 -16.49 0.50
C TRP A 270 3.41 -15.47 0.05
N ALA A 271 3.02 -14.45 -0.71
CA ALA A 271 3.88 -13.36 -1.17
C ALA A 271 3.70 -12.05 -0.38
N ALA A 272 2.97 -12.05 0.74
CA ALA A 272 2.72 -10.87 1.59
C ALA A 272 3.62 -10.86 2.84
N PRO A 273 4.87 -10.37 2.73
CA PRO A 273 5.88 -10.48 3.77
C PRO A 273 5.52 -9.79 5.10
N LEU A 274 4.73 -8.71 5.07
CA LEU A 274 4.32 -8.05 6.32
C LEU A 274 3.24 -8.84 7.06
N THR A 275 2.29 -9.44 6.35
CA THR A 275 1.29 -10.31 6.99
C THR A 275 1.96 -11.54 7.60
N LEU A 276 2.92 -12.15 6.90
CA LEU A 276 3.71 -13.26 7.45
C LEU A 276 4.53 -12.84 8.68
N ALA A 277 5.10 -11.63 8.68
CA ALA A 277 5.83 -11.11 9.83
C ALA A 277 4.92 -10.77 11.02
N GLU A 278 3.74 -10.20 10.76
CA GLU A 278 2.71 -9.94 11.79
C GLU A 278 2.19 -11.24 12.39
N ASP A 279 1.88 -12.23 11.55
CA ASP A 279 1.42 -13.56 12.00
C ASP A 279 2.50 -14.24 12.84
N ARG A 280 3.76 -14.21 12.38
CA ARG A 280 4.90 -14.76 13.14
C ARG A 280 5.11 -14.02 14.47
N ALA A 281 5.05 -12.70 14.48
CA ALA A 281 5.17 -11.93 15.73
C ALA A 281 4.01 -12.22 16.68
N ALA A 282 2.80 -12.42 16.17
CA ALA A 282 1.64 -12.81 16.97
C ALA A 282 1.78 -14.23 17.53
N GLU A 283 2.32 -15.17 16.75
CA GLU A 283 2.66 -16.52 17.20
C GLU A 283 3.73 -16.49 18.29
N GLU A 284 4.83 -15.76 18.08
CA GLU A 284 5.90 -15.58 19.07
C GLU A 284 5.37 -14.92 20.36
N LEU A 285 4.51 -13.91 20.25
CA LEU A 285 3.84 -13.28 21.40
C LEU A 285 2.91 -14.24 22.13
N ALA A 286 2.16 -15.07 21.40
CA ALA A 286 1.29 -16.08 21.98
C ALA A 286 2.08 -17.18 22.68
N GLU A 287 3.23 -17.58 22.14
CA GLU A 287 4.15 -18.53 22.77
C GLU A 287 4.77 -17.96 24.06
N LEU A 288 5.24 -16.72 24.03
CA LEU A 288 5.78 -16.02 25.22
C LEU A 288 4.71 -15.85 26.32
N SER A 289 3.47 -15.53 25.92
CA SER A 289 2.33 -15.44 26.83
C SER A 289 2.00 -16.80 27.47
N ARG A 290 1.95 -17.88 26.67
CA ARG A 290 1.76 -19.25 27.18
C ARG A 290 2.90 -19.71 28.10
N ALA A 291 4.11 -19.21 27.90
CA ALA A 291 5.27 -19.49 28.73
C ALA A 291 5.30 -18.67 30.04
N GLY A 292 4.34 -17.77 30.26
CA GLY A 292 4.27 -16.93 31.46
C GLY A 292 5.32 -15.82 31.51
N GLU A 293 5.96 -15.49 30.39
CA GLU A 293 6.98 -14.45 30.34
C GLU A 293 6.34 -13.05 30.27
N ARG A 294 6.66 -12.19 31.26
CA ARG A 294 6.22 -10.78 31.26
C ARG A 294 6.97 -9.99 30.18
N ILE A 295 6.23 -9.52 29.18
CA ILE A 295 6.76 -8.64 28.13
C ILE A 295 6.89 -7.21 28.67
N ARG A 296 8.11 -6.67 28.72
CA ARG A 296 8.35 -5.27 29.10
C ARG A 296 7.67 -4.32 28.10
N GLY A 297 6.78 -3.45 28.60
CA GLY A 297 6.07 -2.42 27.82
C GLY A 297 4.58 -2.68 27.59
N SER A 298 4.01 -3.76 28.14
CA SER A 298 2.59 -4.09 28.04
C SER A 298 1.69 -3.41 29.10
N GLU A 299 2.16 -2.37 29.79
CA GLU A 299 1.37 -1.70 30.84
C GLU A 299 0.05 -1.10 30.29
N ASP A 300 -0.03 -0.83 28.98
CA ASP A 300 -1.25 -0.39 28.29
C ASP A 300 -2.03 -1.52 27.57
N PHE A 301 -1.49 -2.74 27.56
CA PHE A 301 -2.13 -3.95 27.02
C PHE A 301 -2.19 -5.00 28.12
N TYR A 302 -3.07 -4.77 29.09
CA TYR A 302 -3.54 -5.84 29.97
C TYR A 302 -4.28 -6.85 29.10
N VAL A 303 -3.56 -7.86 28.61
CA VAL A 303 -4.20 -9.11 28.21
C VAL A 303 -4.46 -9.80 29.54
N ASP A 304 -5.73 -9.86 29.96
CA ASP A 304 -6.12 -10.62 31.14
C ASP A 304 -5.41 -11.98 31.07
N ASP A 305 -4.71 -12.35 32.14
CA ASP A 305 -4.02 -13.64 32.21
C ASP A 305 -5.03 -14.71 31.78
N TYR A 306 -4.64 -15.55 30.82
CA TYR A 306 -5.50 -16.60 30.30
C TYR A 306 -6.14 -17.41 31.45
N THR A 307 -5.38 -17.63 32.52
CA THR A 307 -5.85 -18.34 33.72
C THR A 307 -6.95 -17.57 34.47
N ASP A 308 -6.84 -16.24 34.56
CA ASP A 308 -7.87 -15.40 35.17
C ASP A 308 -9.12 -15.32 34.29
N ALA A 309 -8.93 -15.21 32.97
CA ALA A 309 -10.02 -15.08 32.01
C ALA A 309 -10.89 -16.34 31.94
N ILE A 310 -10.31 -17.55 31.92
CA ILE A 310 -11.08 -18.80 31.95
C ILE A 310 -11.70 -19.09 33.34
N GLY A 311 -11.15 -18.48 34.40
CA GLY A 311 -11.65 -18.57 35.77
C GLY A 311 -12.97 -17.84 36.00
N GLU A 312 -13.35 -16.91 35.11
CA GLU A 312 -14.60 -16.16 35.19
C GLU A 312 -15.53 -16.36 33.96
N PRO A 313 -16.03 -17.58 33.67
CA PRO A 313 -16.89 -17.81 32.51
C PRO A 313 -18.14 -16.93 32.46
N SER A 314 -18.59 -16.38 33.58
CA SER A 314 -19.76 -15.53 33.60
C SER A 314 -19.57 -14.22 32.85
N SER A 315 -18.33 -13.74 32.70
CA SER A 315 -18.01 -12.48 32.03
C SER A 315 -18.04 -12.59 30.51
N TRP A 316 -17.78 -13.79 29.94
CA TRP A 316 -17.63 -13.98 28.49
C TRP A 316 -18.50 -15.10 27.90
N MET A 317 -18.83 -16.13 28.69
CA MET A 317 -19.59 -17.28 28.20
C MET A 317 -21.09 -16.98 28.19
N SER A 318 -21.72 -17.01 27.01
CA SER A 318 -23.16 -16.83 26.88
C SER A 318 -23.97 -17.90 27.63
N MET A 319 -25.22 -17.60 28.00
CA MET A 319 -26.13 -18.55 28.66
C MET A 319 -26.32 -19.85 27.85
N ALA A 320 -26.33 -19.75 26.51
CA ALA A 320 -26.42 -20.91 25.64
C ALA A 320 -25.15 -21.78 25.68
N ALA A 321 -23.97 -21.13 25.73
CA ALA A 321 -22.68 -21.80 25.90
C ALA A 321 -22.59 -22.50 27.26
N ARG A 322 -22.96 -21.82 28.36
CA ARG A 322 -22.99 -22.43 29.70
C ARG A 322 -23.87 -23.68 29.75
N ARG A 323 -25.04 -23.65 29.08
CA ARG A 323 -25.95 -24.81 28.99
C ARG A 323 -25.34 -25.97 28.19
N ARG A 324 -24.55 -25.69 27.15
CA ARG A 324 -23.85 -26.74 26.39
C ARG A 324 -22.73 -27.35 27.23
N THR A 325 -21.86 -26.53 27.79
CA THR A 325 -20.75 -26.95 28.67
C THR A 325 -21.26 -27.76 29.86
N ALA A 326 -22.34 -27.30 30.51
CA ALA A 326 -22.98 -28.04 31.59
C ALA A 326 -23.46 -29.44 31.18
N ARG A 327 -24.00 -29.60 29.97
CA ARG A 327 -24.46 -30.90 29.47
C ARG A 327 -23.31 -31.85 29.15
N LEU A 328 -22.22 -31.30 28.63
CA LEU A 328 -21.05 -32.05 28.19
C LEU A 328 -20.20 -32.52 29.36
N ALA A 329 -19.94 -31.64 30.33
CA ALA A 329 -18.85 -31.85 31.28
C ALA A 329 -19.22 -31.67 32.76
N VAL A 330 -20.41 -31.15 33.08
CA VAL A 330 -20.82 -30.95 34.48
C VAL A 330 -21.72 -32.11 34.95
N PRO A 331 -21.48 -32.69 36.14
CA PRO A 331 -22.34 -33.71 36.73
C PRO A 331 -23.80 -33.26 36.81
N ARG A 332 -24.75 -34.19 36.58
CA ARG A 332 -26.19 -33.87 36.47
C ARG A 332 -26.72 -33.02 37.63
N GLY A 333 -26.28 -33.27 38.86
CA GLY A 333 -26.69 -32.53 40.06
C GLY A 333 -26.21 -31.07 40.11
N SER A 334 -25.14 -30.73 39.39
CA SER A 334 -24.51 -29.40 39.43
C SER A 334 -24.77 -28.57 38.16
N ARG A 335 -25.42 -29.14 37.14
CA ARG A 335 -25.67 -28.46 35.85
C ARG A 335 -26.46 -27.16 35.99
N GLY A 336 -27.50 -27.18 36.82
CA GLY A 336 -28.32 -25.99 37.08
C GLY A 336 -27.51 -24.86 37.70
N ARG A 337 -26.66 -25.21 38.68
CA ARG A 337 -25.77 -24.26 39.35
C ARG A 337 -24.73 -23.69 38.39
N PHE A 338 -24.06 -24.50 37.58
CA PHE A 338 -23.07 -24.03 36.60
C PHE A 338 -23.66 -23.05 35.58
N VAL A 339 -24.90 -23.28 35.15
CA VAL A 339 -25.57 -22.39 34.18
C VAL A 339 -25.81 -21.00 34.77
N VAL A 340 -26.13 -20.92 36.06
CA VAL A 340 -26.42 -19.66 36.76
C VAL A 340 -25.15 -18.98 37.25
N GLU A 341 -24.25 -19.76 37.86
CA GLU A 341 -23.04 -19.33 38.56
C GLU A 341 -21.90 -20.32 38.27
N PRO A 342 -21.24 -20.21 37.11
CA PRO A 342 -20.18 -21.14 36.71
C PRO A 342 -18.96 -21.07 37.65
N GLU A 343 -18.59 -19.87 38.12
CA GLU A 343 -17.48 -19.64 39.05
C GLU A 343 -17.67 -20.41 40.35
N GLY A 344 -18.89 -20.42 40.90
CA GLY A 344 -19.19 -21.14 42.14
C GLY A 344 -19.07 -22.66 42.00
N VAL A 345 -19.15 -23.20 40.78
CA VAL A 345 -18.91 -24.62 40.49
C VAL A 345 -17.44 -24.90 40.20
N LEU A 346 -16.72 -23.94 39.60
CA LEU A 346 -15.29 -24.05 39.27
C LEU A 346 -14.38 -23.84 40.48
N HIS A 347 -14.72 -22.87 41.32
CA HIS A 347 -14.02 -22.55 42.58
C HIS A 347 -14.59 -23.33 43.77
N GLY A 348 -15.70 -24.05 43.56
CA GLY A 348 -16.24 -24.97 44.54
C GLY A 348 -15.25 -26.10 44.80
N ASP A 349 -15.11 -26.49 46.07
CA ASP A 349 -14.18 -27.50 46.51
C ASP A 349 -14.44 -28.84 45.78
N CYS A 350 -13.57 -29.15 44.83
CA CYS A 350 -13.62 -30.38 44.04
C CYS A 350 -13.05 -31.57 44.83
N GLY A 351 -13.20 -31.58 46.15
CA GLY A 351 -12.74 -32.64 47.05
C GLY A 351 -11.24 -32.89 46.98
N GLU A 352 -10.50 -32.43 47.99
CA GLU A 352 -9.02 -32.46 48.07
C GLU A 352 -8.31 -33.81 47.82
N LYS A 353 -9.03 -34.94 47.73
CA LYS A 353 -8.41 -36.28 47.71
C LYS A 353 -8.25 -36.96 46.35
N GLU A 354 -8.85 -36.45 45.29
CA GLU A 354 -8.62 -36.89 43.91
C GLU A 354 -9.47 -35.99 43.02
N ARG A 355 -8.86 -35.10 42.21
CA ARG A 355 -9.62 -34.25 41.27
C ARG A 355 -10.52 -35.15 40.43
N PRO A 356 -11.86 -35.08 40.58
CA PRO A 356 -12.75 -35.95 39.85
C PRO A 356 -12.56 -35.77 38.34
N ARG A 357 -12.68 -36.86 37.58
CA ARG A 357 -12.56 -36.84 36.11
C ARG A 357 -13.39 -35.75 35.42
N TRP A 358 -14.55 -35.40 36.00
CA TRP A 358 -15.42 -34.36 35.46
C TRP A 358 -14.80 -32.95 35.54
N CYS A 359 -13.86 -32.68 36.46
CA CYS A 359 -13.16 -31.40 36.55
C CYS A 359 -12.27 -31.18 35.32
N TRP A 360 -11.54 -32.21 34.88
CA TRP A 360 -10.75 -32.15 33.65
C TRP A 360 -11.63 -32.00 32.41
N GLU A 361 -12.71 -32.78 32.33
CA GLU A 361 -13.68 -32.66 31.24
C GLU A 361 -14.31 -31.26 31.20
N LEU A 362 -14.50 -30.62 32.37
CA LEU A 362 -15.03 -29.28 32.50
C LEU A 362 -14.04 -28.22 32.07
N GLU A 363 -12.78 -28.31 32.50
CA GLU A 363 -11.68 -27.44 32.06
C GLU A 363 -11.60 -27.47 30.51
N VAL A 364 -11.47 -28.66 29.90
CA VAL A 364 -11.42 -28.81 28.43
C VAL A 364 -12.65 -28.23 27.73
N ALA A 365 -13.84 -28.42 28.30
CA ALA A 365 -15.08 -27.88 27.73
C ALA A 365 -15.18 -26.35 27.84
N ILE A 366 -14.60 -25.76 28.87
CA ILE A 366 -14.50 -24.30 29.06
C ILE A 366 -13.50 -23.72 28.07
N GLU A 367 -12.31 -24.32 27.93
CA GLU A 367 -11.31 -23.90 26.95
C GLU A 367 -11.89 -23.90 25.52
N GLY A 368 -12.63 -24.96 25.16
CA GLY A 368 -13.28 -25.04 23.85
C GLY A 368 -14.39 -24.00 23.63
N GLU A 369 -15.03 -23.45 24.67
CA GLU A 369 -15.93 -22.30 24.54
C GLU A 369 -15.16 -20.97 24.55
N TRP A 370 -14.05 -20.87 25.28
CA TRP A 370 -13.17 -19.71 25.31
C TRP A 370 -12.58 -19.44 23.92
N ASP A 371 -12.06 -20.47 23.25
CA ASP A 371 -11.58 -20.36 21.87
C ASP A 371 -12.66 -19.81 20.94
N ARG A 372 -13.90 -20.29 21.08
CA ARG A 372 -15.03 -19.81 20.28
C ARG A 372 -15.39 -18.37 20.58
N TYR A 373 -15.39 -17.98 21.86
CA TYR A 373 -15.60 -16.60 22.29
C TYR A 373 -14.50 -15.69 21.74
N TRP A 374 -13.23 -16.03 21.96
CA TRP A 374 -12.07 -15.27 21.50
C TRP A 374 -12.05 -15.11 19.99
N MET A 375 -12.32 -16.18 19.23
CA MET A 375 -12.47 -16.09 17.78
C MET A 375 -13.61 -15.16 17.38
N SER A 376 -14.74 -15.17 18.11
CA SER A 376 -15.89 -14.31 17.82
C SER A 376 -15.62 -12.84 18.14
N GLU A 377 -14.98 -12.52 19.26
CA GLU A 377 -14.57 -11.15 19.62
C GLU A 377 -13.48 -10.65 18.68
N THR A 378 -12.49 -11.48 18.35
CA THR A 378 -11.46 -11.14 17.36
C THR A 378 -12.10 -10.83 16.00
N VAL A 379 -13.11 -11.60 15.57
CA VAL A 379 -13.88 -11.33 14.34
C VAL A 379 -14.73 -10.06 14.46
N ALA A 380 -15.39 -9.83 15.60
CA ALA A 380 -16.22 -8.66 15.84
C ALA A 380 -15.39 -7.38 15.93
N GLU A 381 -14.24 -7.42 16.58
CA GLU A 381 -13.28 -6.33 16.65
C GLU A 381 -12.63 -6.04 15.29
N ARG A 382 -12.30 -7.08 14.51
CA ARG A 382 -11.86 -6.91 13.11
C ARG A 382 -12.94 -6.26 12.24
N LYS A 383 -14.21 -6.64 12.42
CA LYS A 383 -15.36 -5.97 11.77
C LYS A 383 -15.49 -4.51 12.23
N ARG A 384 -15.40 -4.23 13.53
CA ARG A 384 -15.44 -2.86 14.10
C ARG A 384 -14.30 -1.98 13.58
N ARG A 385 -13.11 -2.55 13.37
CA ARG A 385 -11.93 -1.88 12.82
C ARG A 385 -11.96 -1.76 11.28
N GLY A 386 -13.06 -2.13 10.62
CA GLY A 386 -13.22 -2.03 9.17
C GLY A 386 -12.36 -3.02 8.37
N VAL A 387 -11.82 -4.05 9.03
CA VAL A 387 -11.05 -5.13 8.41
C VAL A 387 -12.03 -6.24 8.03
N VAL A 388 -12.89 -6.00 7.04
CA VAL A 388 -13.71 -7.05 6.43
C VAL A 388 -13.21 -7.30 5.02
N ALA A 389 -12.75 -8.52 4.79
CA ALA A 389 -12.51 -9.05 3.45
C ALA A 389 -13.83 -9.04 2.67
N VAL A 390 -13.82 -8.47 1.46
CA VAL A 390 -14.83 -8.81 0.45
C VAL A 390 -14.65 -10.29 0.18
N ALA A 391 -15.63 -11.11 0.58
CA ALA A 391 -15.69 -12.50 0.17
C ALA A 391 -15.85 -12.54 -1.35
N GLY A 392 -14.98 -13.29 -2.01
CA GLY A 392 -15.21 -13.79 -3.36
C GLY A 392 -16.14 -14.98 -3.34
#